data_AF-A0A149S6W5-F1
#
_entry.id   AF-A0A149S6W5-F1
#
_cell.length_a   1.000
_cell.length_b   1.000
_cell.length_c   1.000
_cell.angle_alpha   90.00
_cell.angle_beta   90.00
_cell.angle_gamma   90.00
#
_symmetry.space_group_name_H-M   'P 1'
#
loop_
_entity.id
_entity.type
_entity.pdbx_description
1 polymer ?
#
loop_
_entity_poly.entity_id
_entity_poly.type
_entity_poly.pdbx_seq_one_letter_code
_entity_poly.pdbx_strand_id
1 'polypeptide(L)'
;HQSRVLRSLHLPGLNPTWWLNYLHFMEQASQGARPLVFHRWGGLGNHHYQIGFSGDTHANWASLAFQPWFTATAANVGYAYWSHDIGGHAPGAVGPELYTRWIQFGVYSPVFRTHTTKNPDAERRVWAYPEPYSDIMQDAIRRRALLFPYLYTEARRTYDTGVAFLHPLYYDWPENDEAYATRGEYVFGEQMVVAPVTAPSDPRTGLAEQTLWVPPGSWIDASSGARLEGSRLLKRHYNTLEQTPVLVKEGAIVPQRVAATGADACLAARLGVEVWPLKPGQSSRYDVYDDTVQGTSYQKDVSARLPIQAFRSADGSDLRIVIGPVQGASAPARAYELRLPADLPPQSVRVNGHPLAFTDRVKVSGWRYDGNTLTTIISVAASAVRKPVVIEVSRSPVSEAASVGRDGFQGRLTLLRAAYDALAPFERLHAAPDALVLAMQTGDRMAYHPASAPTELASFNGRVSDAQSAVAAHADMLAKAVDQKLKQLFYGIDRHDAQAMAERAAILHAALNRARSLMTEAVSSGSELRGG
;
A
#
# COMPACT_ATOMS: atom_id res chain seq x y z
N HIS A 1 -15.83 -32.87 -21.25
CA HIS A 1 -15.99 -33.72 -22.45
C HIS A 1 -14.98 -33.37 -23.57
N GLN A 2 -14.70 -32.10 -23.86
CA GLN A 2 -13.71 -31.69 -24.88
C GLN A 2 -12.25 -32.16 -24.60
N SER A 3 -11.82 -32.25 -23.33
CA SER A 3 -10.45 -32.69 -22.97
C SER A 3 -10.14 -34.16 -23.25
N ARG A 4 -11.16 -35.03 -23.38
CA ARG A 4 -10.98 -36.45 -23.77
C ARG A 4 -10.86 -36.64 -25.28
N VAL A 5 -11.43 -35.73 -26.08
CA VAL A 5 -11.45 -35.82 -27.55
C VAL A 5 -10.14 -35.34 -28.19
N LEU A 6 -9.40 -34.44 -27.52
CA LEU A 6 -8.14 -33.88 -28.05
C LEU A 6 -6.87 -34.63 -27.63
N ARG A 7 -6.92 -35.45 -26.57
CA ARG A 7 -5.78 -36.33 -26.20
C ARG A 7 -5.47 -37.39 -27.28
N SER A 8 -6.39 -37.62 -28.21
CA SER A 8 -6.23 -38.55 -29.34
C SER A 8 -5.77 -37.88 -30.64
N LEU A 9 -5.58 -36.55 -30.68
CA LEU A 9 -5.14 -35.84 -31.89
C LEU A 9 -3.62 -35.64 -31.87
N HIS A 10 -2.87 -36.67 -32.29
CA HIS A 10 -1.46 -36.54 -32.66
C HIS A 10 -1.36 -35.90 -34.05
N LEU A 11 -1.54 -34.58 -34.13
CA LEU A 11 -1.28 -33.81 -35.35
C LEU A 11 0.18 -33.33 -35.32
N PRO A 12 1.04 -33.76 -36.25
CA PRO A 12 2.42 -33.28 -36.32
C PRO A 12 2.48 -31.75 -36.38
N GLY A 13 3.27 -31.15 -35.49
CA GLY A 13 3.47 -29.69 -35.43
C GLY A 13 2.42 -28.89 -34.65
N LEU A 14 1.33 -29.50 -34.19
CA LEU A 14 0.33 -28.80 -33.37
C LEU A 14 0.68 -28.89 -31.87
N ASN A 15 0.83 -27.74 -31.20
CA ASN A 15 0.89 -27.71 -29.74
C ASN A 15 -0.55 -27.81 -29.18
N PRO A 16 -0.93 -28.92 -28.53
CA PRO A 16 -2.30 -29.13 -28.06
C PRO A 16 -2.70 -28.13 -26.97
N THR A 17 -1.76 -27.66 -26.14
CA THR A 17 -2.02 -26.68 -25.08
C THR A 17 -2.41 -25.33 -25.67
N TRP A 18 -1.66 -24.86 -26.67
CA TRP A 18 -1.97 -23.61 -27.36
C TRP A 18 -3.32 -23.70 -28.07
N TRP A 19 -3.57 -24.79 -28.79
CA TRP A 19 -4.82 -24.98 -29.52
C TRP A 19 -6.05 -25.03 -28.61
N LEU A 20 -5.94 -25.70 -27.46
CA LEU A 20 -7.00 -25.71 -26.44
C LEU A 20 -7.27 -24.32 -25.88
N ASN A 21 -6.23 -23.55 -25.59
CA ASN A 21 -6.38 -22.17 -25.11
C ASN A 21 -7.10 -21.32 -26.14
N TYR A 22 -6.72 -21.41 -27.42
CA TYR A 22 -7.37 -20.69 -28.50
C TYR A 22 -8.86 -21.05 -28.62
N LEU A 23 -9.19 -22.34 -28.70
CA LEU A 23 -10.58 -22.80 -28.82
C LEU A 23 -11.43 -22.33 -27.64
N HIS A 24 -10.92 -22.48 -26.41
CA HIS A 24 -11.64 -22.07 -25.21
C HIS A 24 -11.84 -20.54 -25.15
N PHE A 25 -10.82 -19.77 -25.53
CA PHE A 25 -10.91 -18.31 -25.60
C PHE A 25 -11.95 -17.86 -26.63
N MET A 26 -11.94 -18.45 -27.83
CA MET A 26 -12.90 -18.12 -28.89
C MET A 26 -14.33 -18.53 -28.54
N GLU A 27 -14.51 -19.66 -27.86
CA GLU A 27 -15.83 -20.10 -27.37
C GLU A 27 -16.41 -19.09 -26.38
N GLN A 28 -15.63 -18.66 -25.37
CA GLN A 28 -16.06 -17.62 -24.43
C GLN A 28 -16.42 -16.31 -25.15
N ALA A 29 -15.60 -15.90 -26.14
CA ALA A 29 -15.84 -14.67 -26.91
C ALA A 29 -17.16 -14.73 -27.68
N SER A 30 -17.44 -15.89 -28.29
CA SER A 30 -18.66 -16.13 -29.08
C SER A 30 -19.95 -16.05 -28.24
N GLN A 31 -19.83 -16.28 -26.92
CA GLN A 31 -20.93 -16.17 -25.95
C GLN A 31 -21.08 -14.74 -25.40
N GLY A 32 -20.33 -13.77 -25.93
CA GLY A 32 -20.38 -12.37 -25.49
C GLY A 32 -19.62 -12.09 -24.18
N ALA A 33 -18.87 -13.07 -23.66
CA ALA A 33 -18.03 -12.87 -22.48
C ALA A 33 -16.72 -12.15 -22.85
N ARG A 34 -16.07 -11.54 -21.85
CA ARG A 34 -14.64 -11.16 -21.97
C ARG A 34 -13.84 -12.44 -21.73
N PRO A 35 -13.20 -13.03 -22.75
CA PRO A 35 -12.58 -14.33 -22.60
C PRO A 35 -11.41 -14.24 -21.64
N LEU A 36 -11.25 -15.25 -20.78
CA LEU A 36 -10.15 -15.36 -19.84
C LEU A 36 -9.58 -16.77 -19.88
N VAL A 37 -8.25 -16.87 -20.03
CA VAL A 37 -7.53 -18.13 -19.92
C VAL A 37 -6.43 -17.97 -18.88
N PHE A 38 -6.31 -18.95 -18.00
CA PHE A 38 -5.27 -19.04 -16.98
C PHE A 38 -4.40 -20.25 -17.26
N HIS A 39 -3.12 -20.06 -17.58
CA HIS A 39 -2.24 -21.14 -18.03
C HIS A 39 -0.76 -20.86 -17.67
N ARG A 40 0.10 -21.88 -17.67
CA ARG A 40 1.50 -21.75 -17.21
C ARG A 40 2.43 -21.18 -18.30
N TRP A 41 2.65 -21.91 -19.37
CA TRP A 41 3.39 -21.44 -20.55
C TRP A 41 2.89 -22.16 -21.81
N GLY A 42 2.86 -21.44 -22.94
CA GLY A 42 2.42 -21.97 -24.23
C GLY A 42 3.19 -21.39 -25.43
N GLY A 43 4.36 -20.77 -25.18
CA GLY A 43 5.22 -20.18 -26.22
C GLY A 43 5.08 -18.66 -26.35
N LEU A 44 5.86 -18.08 -27.26
CA LEU A 44 5.76 -16.67 -27.64
C LEU A 44 4.38 -16.37 -28.25
N GLY A 45 3.87 -15.15 -28.02
CA GLY A 45 2.53 -14.74 -28.48
C GLY A 45 1.37 -15.22 -27.61
N ASN A 46 1.64 -16.05 -26.61
CA ASN A 46 0.59 -16.62 -25.76
C ASN A 46 -0.02 -15.62 -24.76
N HIS A 47 0.57 -14.43 -24.61
CA HIS A 47 -0.02 -13.31 -23.88
C HIS A 47 -1.33 -12.79 -24.51
N HIS A 48 -1.63 -13.14 -25.77
CA HIS A 48 -2.96 -12.92 -26.36
C HIS A 48 -4.07 -13.64 -25.56
N TYR A 49 -3.72 -14.67 -24.80
CA TYR A 49 -4.61 -15.45 -23.94
C TYR A 49 -4.34 -15.12 -22.46
N GLN A 50 -4.44 -13.81 -22.18
CA GLN A 50 -4.49 -13.09 -20.90
C GLN A 50 -3.52 -13.52 -19.80
N ILE A 51 -3.78 -14.59 -19.03
CA ILE A 51 -3.08 -14.81 -17.75
C ILE A 51 -2.08 -15.97 -17.81
N GLY A 52 -0.81 -15.63 -17.56
CA GLY A 52 0.28 -16.55 -17.27
C GLY A 52 0.51 -16.72 -15.77
N PHE A 53 1.18 -17.80 -15.33
CA PHE A 53 1.62 -17.92 -13.93
C PHE A 53 2.93 -18.66 -13.72
N SER A 54 3.62 -18.33 -12.62
CA SER A 54 4.96 -18.84 -12.28
C SER A 54 5.06 -20.33 -11.96
N GLY A 55 3.93 -21.05 -11.88
CA GLY A 55 3.89 -22.47 -11.59
C GLY A 55 3.96 -22.80 -10.10
N ASP A 56 4.43 -24.01 -9.81
CA ASP A 56 4.36 -24.63 -8.50
C ASP A 56 5.55 -24.21 -7.63
N THR A 57 5.40 -23.09 -6.91
CA THR A 57 6.46 -22.51 -6.07
C THR A 57 6.49 -23.11 -4.66
N HIS A 58 7.63 -23.07 -3.98
CA HIS A 58 7.70 -23.43 -2.57
C HIS A 58 7.25 -22.28 -1.67
N ALA A 59 6.64 -22.61 -0.53
CA ALA A 59 6.23 -21.62 0.47
C ALA A 59 7.43 -21.22 1.37
N ASN A 60 8.43 -20.53 0.80
CA ASN A 60 9.60 -20.06 1.55
C ASN A 60 10.08 -18.67 1.08
N TRP A 61 10.93 -18.03 1.89
CA TRP A 61 11.45 -16.69 1.63
C TRP A 61 12.24 -16.58 0.31
N ALA A 62 13.04 -17.59 -0.04
CA ALA A 62 13.77 -17.58 -1.31
C ALA A 62 12.83 -17.55 -2.53
N SER A 63 11.71 -18.27 -2.45
CA SER A 63 10.69 -18.25 -3.50
C SER A 63 9.98 -16.90 -3.56
N LEU A 64 9.63 -16.31 -2.41
CA LEU A 64 9.05 -14.97 -2.34
C LEU A 64 10.02 -13.91 -2.91
N ALA A 65 11.29 -13.92 -2.53
CA ALA A 65 12.31 -12.99 -3.03
C ALA A 65 12.52 -13.07 -4.55
N PHE A 66 12.26 -14.22 -5.16
CA PHE A 66 12.32 -14.40 -6.60
C PHE A 66 11.08 -13.88 -7.34
N GLN A 67 9.90 -13.90 -6.71
CA GLN A 67 8.65 -13.60 -7.43
C GLN A 67 8.52 -12.17 -7.97
N PRO A 68 8.94 -11.08 -7.27
CA PRO A 68 8.89 -9.72 -7.81
C PRO A 68 9.65 -9.60 -9.13
N TRP A 69 10.91 -10.06 -9.15
CA TRP A 69 11.74 -10.08 -10.36
C TRP A 69 11.09 -10.90 -11.48
N PHE A 70 10.60 -12.10 -11.17
CA PHE A 70 10.00 -12.97 -12.18
C PHE A 70 8.68 -12.40 -12.73
N THR A 71 7.89 -11.76 -11.87
CA THR A 71 6.63 -11.11 -12.26
C THR A 71 6.88 -9.90 -13.14
N ALA A 72 7.84 -9.05 -12.78
CA ALA A 72 8.21 -7.89 -13.58
C ALA A 72 8.79 -8.32 -14.95
N THR A 73 9.73 -9.26 -14.97
CA THR A 73 10.39 -9.69 -16.21
C THR A 73 9.49 -10.50 -17.15
N ALA A 74 8.33 -11.00 -16.70
CA ALA A 74 7.31 -11.56 -17.57
C ALA A 74 6.83 -10.55 -18.64
N ALA A 75 6.88 -9.25 -18.34
CA ALA A 75 6.58 -8.19 -19.30
C ALA A 75 7.51 -8.20 -20.53
N ASN A 76 8.77 -8.66 -20.41
CA ASN A 76 9.73 -8.73 -21.52
C ASN A 76 9.27 -9.68 -22.64
N VAL A 77 8.38 -10.62 -22.33
CA VAL A 77 7.82 -11.58 -23.28
C VAL A 77 6.32 -11.36 -23.52
N GLY A 78 5.82 -10.17 -23.17
CA GLY A 78 4.44 -9.74 -23.41
C GLY A 78 3.42 -10.16 -22.34
N TYR A 79 3.82 -10.90 -21.30
CA TYR A 79 2.91 -11.30 -20.23
C TYR A 79 2.66 -10.15 -19.25
N ALA A 80 1.74 -9.26 -19.59
CA ALA A 80 1.35 -8.15 -18.73
C ALA A 80 0.48 -8.57 -17.52
N TYR A 81 -0.28 -9.66 -17.65
CA TYR A 81 -1.11 -10.20 -16.58
C TYR A 81 -0.49 -11.48 -16.03
N TRP A 82 0.64 -11.34 -15.34
CA TRP A 82 1.31 -12.46 -14.70
C TRP A 82 0.76 -12.73 -13.29
N SER A 83 0.63 -14.00 -12.95
CA SER A 83 0.19 -14.47 -11.64
C SER A 83 1.27 -15.34 -10.98
N HIS A 84 1.14 -15.53 -9.69
CA HIS A 84 1.91 -16.49 -8.90
C HIS A 84 0.99 -17.06 -7.82
N ASP A 85 1.38 -18.18 -7.21
CA ASP A 85 0.66 -18.74 -6.06
C ASP A 85 1.03 -17.93 -4.81
N ILE A 86 0.16 -17.02 -4.37
CA ILE A 86 0.39 -16.27 -3.13
C ILE A 86 0.40 -17.25 -1.96
N GLY A 87 1.52 -17.30 -1.24
CA GLY A 87 1.80 -18.26 -0.18
C GLY A 87 2.48 -19.56 -0.63
N GLY A 88 2.77 -19.72 -1.93
CA GLY A 88 3.40 -20.92 -2.49
C GLY A 88 2.43 -22.06 -2.81
N HIS A 89 2.83 -22.93 -3.74
CA HIS A 89 2.07 -24.11 -4.16
C HIS A 89 2.33 -25.35 -3.30
N ALA A 90 3.61 -25.56 -2.97
CA ALA A 90 4.09 -26.80 -2.38
C ALA A 90 3.42 -27.08 -1.03
N PRO A 91 3.24 -28.37 -0.67
CA PRO A 91 2.62 -28.75 0.60
C PRO A 91 3.44 -28.24 1.79
N GLY A 92 2.76 -27.94 2.90
CA GLY A 92 3.36 -27.56 4.17
C GLY A 92 2.77 -26.28 4.77
N ALA A 93 3.05 -26.07 6.05
CA ALA A 93 2.64 -24.86 6.76
C ALA A 93 3.37 -23.63 6.22
N VAL A 94 2.64 -22.52 6.14
CA VAL A 94 3.20 -21.22 5.73
C VAL A 94 3.19 -20.31 6.93
N GLY A 95 4.37 -19.88 7.37
CA GLY A 95 4.51 -18.98 8.51
C GLY A 95 3.71 -17.69 8.34
N PRO A 96 3.09 -17.14 9.41
CA PRO A 96 2.25 -15.94 9.34
C PRO A 96 2.93 -14.76 8.65
N GLU A 97 4.18 -14.49 9.01
CA GLU A 97 4.95 -13.37 8.46
C GLU A 97 5.19 -13.51 6.96
N LEU A 98 5.66 -14.70 6.53
CA LEU A 98 5.89 -15.00 5.12
C LEU A 98 4.60 -14.84 4.31
N TYR A 99 3.47 -15.34 4.81
CA TYR A 99 2.19 -15.22 4.11
C TYR A 99 1.72 -13.78 4.03
N THR A 100 1.84 -12.99 5.12
CA THR A 100 1.54 -11.56 5.12
C THR A 100 2.37 -10.80 4.08
N ARG A 101 3.69 -11.01 4.05
CA ARG A 101 4.58 -10.38 3.05
C ARG A 101 4.22 -10.78 1.61
N TRP A 102 3.81 -12.03 1.40
CA TRP A 102 3.35 -12.50 0.09
C TRP A 102 2.01 -11.87 -0.32
N ILE A 103 1.08 -11.71 0.62
CA ILE A 103 -0.19 -11.00 0.38
C ILE A 103 0.08 -9.55 0.00
N GLN A 104 0.99 -8.86 0.70
CA GLN A 104 1.40 -7.49 0.39
C GLN A 104 1.96 -7.35 -1.03
N PHE A 105 2.85 -8.24 -1.44
CA PHE A 105 3.31 -8.31 -2.83
C PHE A 105 2.15 -8.57 -3.81
N GLY A 106 1.24 -9.49 -3.47
CA GLY A 106 0.06 -9.81 -4.27
C GLY A 106 -0.85 -8.61 -4.52
N VAL A 107 -1.01 -7.70 -3.55
CA VAL A 107 -1.78 -6.44 -3.71
C VAL A 107 -1.23 -5.59 -4.85
N TYR A 108 0.08 -5.59 -5.03
CA TYR A 108 0.75 -4.84 -6.09
C TYR A 108 1.18 -5.73 -7.26
N SER A 109 0.42 -6.80 -7.51
CA SER A 109 0.60 -7.70 -8.65
C SER A 109 -0.58 -7.64 -9.62
N PRO A 110 -0.40 -8.03 -10.90
CA PRO A 110 -1.45 -7.92 -11.90
C PRO A 110 -2.66 -8.79 -11.55
N VAL A 111 -2.38 -9.98 -11.01
CA VAL A 111 -3.37 -10.96 -10.60
C VAL A 111 -3.18 -11.30 -9.12
N PHE A 112 -4.20 -11.02 -8.31
CA PHE A 112 -4.24 -11.40 -6.90
C PHE A 112 -4.86 -12.79 -6.76
N ARG A 113 -4.05 -13.83 -6.54
CA ARG A 113 -4.54 -15.21 -6.42
C ARG A 113 -3.80 -15.97 -5.32
N THR A 114 -4.52 -16.33 -4.26
CA THR A 114 -4.07 -17.31 -3.28
C THR A 114 -4.34 -18.72 -3.83
N HIS A 115 -3.35 -19.60 -3.72
CA HIS A 115 -3.47 -20.98 -4.21
C HIS A 115 -2.48 -21.88 -3.49
N THR A 116 -2.76 -23.18 -3.50
CA THR A 116 -1.90 -24.24 -2.98
C THR A 116 -2.40 -25.57 -3.51
N THR A 117 -1.53 -26.58 -3.49
CA THR A 117 -1.98 -27.96 -3.62
C THR A 117 -2.95 -28.32 -2.49
N LYS A 118 -3.81 -29.33 -2.70
CA LYS A 118 -4.78 -29.74 -1.67
C LYS A 118 -4.05 -30.31 -0.45
N ASN A 119 -3.85 -29.48 0.57
CA ASN A 119 -3.18 -29.83 1.81
C ASN A 119 -3.83 -29.07 2.99
N PRO A 120 -4.23 -29.77 4.08
CA PRO A 120 -4.85 -29.13 5.25
C PRO A 120 -3.91 -28.18 6.02
N ASP A 121 -2.60 -28.37 5.93
CA ASP A 121 -1.59 -27.56 6.62
C ASP A 121 -1.28 -26.26 5.86
N ALA A 122 -1.67 -26.16 4.59
CA ALA A 122 -1.44 -25.00 3.74
C ALA A 122 -2.60 -23.99 3.85
N GLU A 123 -2.71 -23.31 5.00
CA GLU A 123 -3.75 -22.32 5.24
C GLU A 123 -3.68 -21.14 4.25
N ARG A 124 -4.83 -20.73 3.70
CA ARG A 124 -4.94 -19.59 2.76
C ARG A 124 -6.01 -18.58 3.18
N ARG A 125 -6.83 -18.92 4.17
CA ARG A 125 -7.82 -18.03 4.77
C ARG A 125 -7.09 -17.05 5.67
N VAL A 126 -7.02 -15.79 5.24
CA VAL A 126 -6.29 -14.74 5.98
C VAL A 126 -6.80 -14.57 7.42
N TRP A 127 -8.09 -14.82 7.66
CA TRP A 127 -8.73 -14.75 8.97
C TRP A 127 -8.45 -15.96 9.89
N ALA A 128 -7.74 -16.99 9.41
CA ALA A 128 -7.34 -18.13 10.24
C ALA A 128 -5.94 -17.96 10.86
N TYR A 129 -5.20 -16.93 10.45
CA TYR A 129 -3.92 -16.58 11.03
C TYR A 129 -4.09 -15.80 12.35
N PRO A 130 -3.14 -15.91 13.30
CA PRO A 130 -3.22 -15.18 14.56
C PRO A 130 -3.09 -13.67 14.35
N GLU A 131 -3.64 -12.88 15.26
CA GLU A 131 -3.38 -11.43 15.26
C GLU A 131 -1.92 -11.13 15.62
N PRO A 132 -1.32 -10.05 15.06
CA PRO A 132 -1.94 -9.05 14.18
C PRO A 132 -1.94 -9.42 12.68
N TYR A 133 -1.48 -10.61 12.30
CA TYR A 133 -1.28 -10.98 10.88
C TYR A 133 -2.61 -11.02 10.11
N SER A 134 -3.68 -11.50 10.74
CA SER A 134 -5.01 -11.58 10.14
C SER A 134 -5.54 -10.20 9.76
N ASP A 135 -5.55 -9.23 10.68
CA ASP A 135 -6.04 -7.87 10.41
C ASP A 135 -5.19 -7.18 9.33
N ILE A 136 -3.87 -7.32 9.39
CA ILE A 136 -2.95 -6.73 8.41
C ILE A 136 -3.19 -7.27 7.00
N MET A 137 -3.36 -8.59 6.86
CA MET A 137 -3.66 -9.19 5.56
C MET A 137 -5.03 -8.75 5.02
N GLN A 138 -6.03 -8.60 5.90
CA GLN A 138 -7.34 -8.08 5.52
C GLN A 138 -7.24 -6.64 5.03
N ASP A 139 -6.47 -5.78 5.70
CA ASP A 139 -6.23 -4.39 5.29
C ASP A 139 -5.49 -4.30 3.96
N ALA A 140 -4.49 -5.14 3.74
CA ALA A 140 -3.80 -5.25 2.46
C ALA A 140 -4.79 -5.64 1.33
N ILE A 141 -5.64 -6.64 1.55
CA ILE A 141 -6.68 -7.04 0.57
C ILE A 141 -7.68 -5.91 0.33
N ARG A 142 -8.09 -5.18 1.38
CA ARG A 142 -8.95 -3.98 1.23
C ARG A 142 -8.27 -2.93 0.37
N ARG A 143 -6.98 -2.66 0.55
CA ARG A 143 -6.21 -1.74 -0.32
C ARG A 143 -6.26 -2.16 -1.79
N ARG A 144 -6.08 -3.46 -2.10
CA ARG A 144 -6.23 -3.97 -3.49
C ARG A 144 -7.61 -3.69 -4.08
N ALA A 145 -8.66 -3.90 -3.27
CA ALA A 145 -10.04 -3.67 -3.70
C ALA A 145 -10.31 -2.17 -3.95
N LEU A 146 -9.75 -1.29 -3.12
CA LEU A 146 -9.83 0.16 -3.31
C LEU A 146 -9.12 0.59 -4.59
N LEU A 147 -7.92 0.05 -4.89
CA LEU A 147 -7.15 0.37 -6.09
C LEU A 147 -7.76 -0.11 -7.42
N PHE A 148 -8.95 -0.71 -7.42
CA PHE A 148 -9.56 -1.23 -8.65
C PHE A 148 -9.65 -0.20 -9.80
N PRO A 149 -10.12 1.05 -9.60
CA PRO A 149 -10.17 2.04 -10.68
C PRO A 149 -8.80 2.39 -11.28
N TYR A 150 -7.77 2.50 -10.44
CA TYR A 150 -6.39 2.67 -10.90
C TYR A 150 -5.96 1.46 -11.74
N LEU A 151 -6.10 0.25 -11.19
CA LEU A 151 -5.65 -0.97 -11.86
C LEU A 151 -6.41 -1.26 -13.15
N TYR A 152 -7.68 -0.89 -13.20
CA TYR A 152 -8.48 -1.02 -14.41
C TYR A 152 -8.09 0.00 -15.48
N THR A 153 -7.74 1.23 -15.07
CA THR A 153 -7.19 2.24 -15.98
C THR A 153 -5.84 1.82 -16.53
N GLU A 154 -4.95 1.30 -15.68
CA GLU A 154 -3.63 0.80 -16.08
C GLU A 154 -3.73 -0.47 -16.95
N ALA A 155 -4.73 -1.33 -16.71
CA ALA A 155 -5.03 -2.45 -17.59
C ALA A 155 -5.50 -1.99 -18.98
N ARG A 156 -6.32 -0.93 -19.07
CA ARG A 156 -6.68 -0.34 -20.36
C ARG A 156 -5.46 0.28 -21.06
N ARG A 157 -4.62 1.01 -20.32
CA ARG A 157 -3.37 1.58 -20.86
C ARG A 157 -2.48 0.48 -21.43
N THR A 158 -2.32 -0.62 -20.70
CA THR A 158 -1.60 -1.82 -21.16
C THR A 158 -2.18 -2.37 -22.46
N TYR A 159 -3.51 -2.45 -22.58
CA TYR A 159 -4.17 -2.88 -23.81
C TYR A 159 -3.91 -1.92 -24.98
N ASP A 160 -3.98 -0.60 -24.75
CA ASP A 160 -3.81 0.41 -25.79
C ASP A 160 -2.35 0.53 -26.28
N THR A 161 -1.35 0.35 -25.39
CA THR A 161 0.08 0.59 -25.71
C THR A 161 0.92 -0.68 -25.86
N GLY A 162 0.46 -1.81 -25.32
CA GLY A 162 1.25 -3.04 -25.21
C GLY A 162 2.30 -3.03 -24.09
N VAL A 163 2.48 -1.92 -23.36
CA VAL A 163 3.40 -1.83 -22.22
C VAL A 163 2.68 -2.31 -20.97
N ALA A 164 3.15 -3.41 -20.37
CA ALA A 164 2.59 -3.94 -19.13
C ALA A 164 2.65 -2.89 -18.03
N PHE A 165 1.55 -2.64 -17.31
CA PHE A 165 1.57 -1.67 -16.22
C PHE A 165 2.49 -2.10 -15.06
N LEU A 166 2.69 -3.40 -14.85
CA LEU A 166 3.76 -3.90 -13.99
C LEU A 166 4.94 -4.32 -14.87
N HIS A 167 6.05 -3.62 -14.76
CA HIS A 167 7.24 -3.92 -15.55
C HIS A 167 8.54 -3.55 -14.80
N PRO A 168 9.70 -4.07 -15.24
CA PRO A 168 10.98 -3.81 -14.60
C PRO A 168 11.39 -2.34 -14.75
N LEU A 169 12.06 -1.80 -13.74
CA LEU A 169 12.45 -0.38 -13.68
C LEU A 169 13.17 0.12 -14.95
N TYR A 170 13.98 -0.73 -15.59
CA TYR A 170 14.75 -0.35 -16.78
C TYR A 170 13.90 -0.07 -18.03
N TYR A 171 12.59 -0.30 -18.02
CA TYR A 171 11.72 0.20 -19.10
C TYR A 171 11.61 1.73 -19.07
N ASP A 172 11.50 2.30 -17.87
CA ASP A 172 11.31 3.74 -17.66
C ASP A 172 12.66 4.47 -17.49
N TRP A 173 13.70 3.76 -17.05
CA TRP A 173 15.06 4.30 -16.84
C TRP A 173 16.15 3.41 -17.46
N PRO A 174 16.18 3.25 -18.79
CA PRO A 174 17.13 2.35 -19.47
C PRO A 174 18.59 2.82 -19.42
N GLU A 175 18.85 4.09 -19.15
CA GLU A 175 20.21 4.65 -19.03
C GLU A 175 20.80 4.54 -17.62
N ASN A 176 20.06 3.97 -16.66
CA ASN A 176 20.49 3.83 -15.26
C ASN A 176 20.82 2.36 -14.93
N ASP A 177 22.09 2.07 -14.62
CA ASP A 177 22.54 0.72 -14.25
C ASP A 177 21.81 0.18 -13.00
N GLU A 178 21.47 1.05 -12.05
CA GLU A 178 20.72 0.69 -10.85
C GLU A 178 19.32 0.13 -11.17
N ALA A 179 18.69 0.55 -12.27
CA ALA A 179 17.40 0.03 -12.72
C ALA A 179 17.47 -1.45 -13.13
N TYR A 180 18.65 -1.91 -13.59
CA TYR A 180 18.92 -3.31 -13.93
C TYR A 180 19.39 -4.12 -12.72
N ALA A 181 20.12 -3.49 -11.80
CA ALA A 181 20.63 -4.14 -10.59
C ALA A 181 19.53 -4.40 -9.56
N THR A 182 18.53 -3.51 -9.47
CA THR A 182 17.48 -3.54 -8.44
C THR A 182 16.30 -4.43 -8.85
N ARG A 183 16.50 -5.75 -8.73
CA ARG A 183 15.56 -6.77 -9.23
C ARG A 183 14.28 -6.95 -8.42
N GLY A 184 14.28 -6.52 -7.15
CA GLY A 184 13.14 -6.65 -6.24
C GLY A 184 12.08 -5.56 -6.41
N GLU A 185 12.33 -4.60 -7.30
CA GLU A 185 11.53 -3.38 -7.47
C GLU A 185 11.02 -3.26 -8.88
N TYR A 186 9.85 -2.66 -9.03
CA TYR A 186 9.18 -2.54 -10.31
C TYR A 186 8.27 -1.32 -10.39
N VAL A 187 8.05 -0.84 -11.60
CA VAL A 187 7.02 0.16 -11.88
C VAL A 187 5.65 -0.51 -11.77
N PHE A 188 4.69 0.18 -11.18
CA PHE A 188 3.32 -0.28 -11.00
C PHE A 188 2.32 0.78 -11.46
N GLY A 189 2.00 0.71 -12.75
CA GLY A 189 1.26 1.71 -13.49
C GLY A 189 2.02 3.02 -13.61
N GLU A 190 1.35 4.06 -14.07
CA GLU A 190 1.99 5.36 -14.32
C GLU A 190 2.48 6.07 -13.04
N GLN A 191 1.93 5.75 -11.87
CA GLN A 191 2.01 6.60 -10.67
C GLN A 191 2.89 6.04 -9.54
N MET A 192 3.32 4.78 -9.61
CA MET A 192 3.96 4.09 -8.46
C MET A 192 5.18 3.26 -8.86
N VAL A 193 6.12 3.14 -7.93
CA VAL A 193 7.16 2.12 -7.88
C VAL A 193 6.98 1.33 -6.58
N VAL A 194 7.05 0.01 -6.67
CA VAL A 194 6.77 -0.89 -5.54
C VAL A 194 8.01 -1.75 -5.26
N ALA A 195 8.34 -1.88 -3.98
CA ALA A 195 9.47 -2.66 -3.50
C ALA A 195 9.00 -3.60 -2.36
N PRO A 196 8.40 -4.75 -2.69
CA PRO A 196 7.84 -5.64 -1.67
C PRO A 196 8.93 -6.16 -0.72
N VAL A 197 8.64 -6.21 0.58
CA VAL A 197 9.53 -6.83 1.57
C VAL A 197 9.51 -8.34 1.36
N THR A 198 10.66 -8.92 1.02
CA THR A 198 10.79 -10.36 0.69
C THR A 198 11.79 -11.11 1.57
N ALA A 199 12.16 -10.51 2.70
CA ALA A 199 12.98 -11.12 3.75
C ALA A 199 12.25 -11.04 5.11
N PRO A 200 12.52 -11.98 6.03
CA PRO A 200 11.97 -11.90 7.37
C PRO A 200 12.46 -10.65 8.10
N SER A 201 11.59 -10.08 8.92
CA SER A 201 11.95 -9.06 9.90
C SER A 201 13.00 -9.61 10.86
N ASP A 202 13.90 -8.72 11.32
CA ASP A 202 14.83 -9.04 12.39
C ASP A 202 14.03 -9.41 13.66
N PRO A 203 14.25 -10.59 14.27
CA PRO A 203 13.44 -11.07 15.39
C PRO A 203 13.63 -10.24 16.68
N ARG A 204 14.70 -9.44 16.78
CA ARG A 204 14.99 -8.57 17.93
C ARG A 204 14.31 -7.23 17.79
N THR A 205 14.28 -6.64 16.59
CA THR A 205 13.72 -5.30 16.36
C THR A 205 12.30 -5.33 15.79
N GLY A 206 11.95 -6.40 15.07
CA GLY A 206 10.72 -6.52 14.28
C GLY A 206 10.77 -5.74 12.96
N LEU A 207 11.92 -5.16 12.61
CA LEU A 207 12.10 -4.34 11.41
C LEU A 207 12.59 -5.19 10.24
N ALA A 208 12.13 -4.88 9.03
CA ALA A 208 12.67 -5.44 7.81
C ALA A 208 13.53 -4.39 7.08
N GLU A 209 14.81 -4.68 6.89
CA GLU A 209 15.69 -3.84 6.08
C GLU A 209 15.39 -4.04 4.59
N GLN A 210 15.31 -2.94 3.85
CA GLN A 210 15.25 -2.92 2.39
C GLN A 210 16.22 -1.86 1.86
N THR A 211 16.91 -2.17 0.77
CA THR A 211 17.63 -1.15 -0.01
C THR A 211 16.77 -0.82 -1.20
N LEU A 212 16.31 0.42 -1.26
CA LEU A 212 15.48 0.96 -2.32
C LEU A 212 16.31 1.67 -3.36
N TRP A 213 15.99 1.54 -4.65
CA TRP A 213 16.45 2.52 -5.62
C TRP A 213 15.34 3.56 -5.86
N VAL A 214 15.56 4.78 -5.38
CA VAL A 214 14.65 5.90 -5.65
C VAL A 214 14.95 6.41 -7.06
N PRO A 215 14.06 6.24 -8.05
CA PRO A 215 14.37 6.61 -9.42
C PRO A 215 14.44 8.13 -9.61
N PRO A 216 15.03 8.62 -10.73
CA PRO A 216 15.06 10.05 -11.05
C PRO A 216 13.70 10.74 -10.86
N GLY A 217 13.72 11.88 -10.17
CA GLY A 217 12.53 12.65 -9.82
C GLY A 217 12.18 12.59 -8.34
N SER A 218 10.97 13.03 -8.02
CA SER A 218 10.53 13.24 -6.65
C SER A 218 9.38 12.32 -6.31
N TRP A 219 9.50 11.69 -5.16
CA TRP A 219 8.67 10.57 -4.73
C TRP A 219 8.23 10.79 -3.29
N ILE A 220 7.14 10.13 -2.93
CA ILE A 220 6.63 10.06 -1.58
C ILE A 220 6.50 8.60 -1.23
N ASP A 221 7.18 8.15 -0.18
CA ASP A 221 6.96 6.82 0.37
C ASP A 221 5.60 6.81 1.06
N ALA A 222 4.64 6.11 0.46
CA ALA A 222 3.26 6.08 0.92
C ALA A 222 3.08 5.49 2.32
N SER A 223 4.04 4.66 2.77
CA SER A 223 3.97 4.03 4.09
C SER A 223 4.40 4.97 5.21
N SER A 224 5.42 5.80 4.95
CA SER A 224 6.00 6.70 5.94
C SER A 224 5.53 8.15 5.79
N GLY A 225 5.03 8.53 4.62
CA GLY A 225 4.76 9.92 4.23
C GLY A 225 6.04 10.71 3.93
N ALA A 226 7.19 10.04 3.83
CA ALA A 226 8.48 10.69 3.58
C ALA A 226 8.64 11.12 2.12
N ARG A 227 9.17 12.32 1.91
CA ARG A 227 9.56 12.84 0.59
C ARG A 227 10.97 12.40 0.25
N LEU A 228 11.13 11.88 -0.96
CA LEU A 228 12.37 11.30 -1.45
C LEU A 228 12.72 11.91 -2.80
N GLU A 229 13.96 12.34 -2.93
CA GLU A 229 14.53 12.76 -4.22
C GLU A 229 15.45 11.65 -4.73
N GLY A 230 15.27 11.28 -6.00
CA GLY A 230 16.18 10.41 -6.73
C GLY A 230 17.12 11.21 -7.65
N SER A 231 18.08 10.57 -8.31
CA SER A 231 18.34 9.13 -8.35
C SER A 231 19.32 8.70 -7.24
N ARG A 232 18.91 7.81 -6.32
CA ARG A 232 19.82 7.28 -5.29
C ARG A 232 19.37 5.94 -4.73
N LEU A 233 20.33 5.15 -4.26
CA LEU A 233 20.06 4.01 -3.39
C LEU A 233 19.83 4.49 -1.95
N LEU A 234 18.84 3.90 -1.30
CA LEU A 234 18.40 4.29 0.02
C LEU A 234 18.09 3.06 0.86
N LYS A 235 18.89 2.85 1.90
CA LYS A 235 18.59 1.84 2.90
C LYS A 235 17.48 2.35 3.82
N ARG A 236 16.50 1.50 4.11
CA ARG A 236 15.35 1.79 4.95
C ARG A 236 15.00 0.61 5.81
N HIS A 237 14.51 0.90 7.00
CA HIS A 237 13.82 -0.09 7.82
C HIS A 237 12.32 0.13 7.71
N TYR A 238 11.63 -0.88 7.21
CA TYR A 238 10.18 -0.93 7.21
C TYR A 238 9.72 -1.59 8.50
N ASN A 239 9.01 -0.80 9.30
CA ASN A 239 8.43 -1.25 10.55
C ASN A 239 7.03 -1.80 10.30
N THR A 240 6.63 -2.69 11.19
CA THR A 240 5.37 -3.40 11.21
C THR A 240 5.14 -4.22 9.95
N LEU A 241 4.37 -5.29 10.14
CA LEU A 241 3.86 -6.04 9.02
C LEU A 241 2.85 -5.22 8.21
N GLU A 242 2.49 -3.99 8.62
CA GLU A 242 1.52 -3.13 7.96
C GLU A 242 2.14 -2.34 6.80
N GLN A 243 3.46 -2.06 6.85
CA GLN A 243 4.12 -1.26 5.82
C GLN A 243 4.50 -2.12 4.60
N THR A 244 4.07 -1.67 3.43
CA THR A 244 4.58 -2.12 2.13
C THR A 244 5.25 -0.93 1.45
N PRO A 245 6.53 -1.02 1.08
CA PRO A 245 7.23 0.07 0.42
C PRO A 245 6.62 0.38 -0.96
N VAL A 246 6.05 1.58 -1.08
CA VAL A 246 5.47 2.09 -2.32
C VAL A 246 5.87 3.54 -2.48
N LEU A 247 6.70 3.80 -3.48
CA LEU A 247 7.06 5.14 -3.89
C LEU A 247 5.99 5.65 -4.83
N VAL A 248 5.29 6.71 -4.43
CA VAL A 248 4.28 7.38 -5.24
C VAL A 248 4.88 8.65 -5.81
N LYS A 249 4.72 8.89 -7.13
CA LYS A 249 5.27 10.09 -7.77
C LYS A 249 4.71 11.36 -7.11
N GLU A 250 5.55 12.38 -6.95
CA GLU A 250 5.07 13.68 -6.49
C GLU A 250 4.07 14.26 -7.50
N GLY A 251 2.89 14.65 -7.02
CA GLY A 251 1.76 15.06 -7.84
C GLY A 251 0.95 13.93 -8.44
N ALA A 252 1.14 12.68 -7.98
CA ALA A 252 0.34 11.56 -8.47
C ALA A 252 -1.15 11.74 -8.20
N ILE A 253 -1.95 11.31 -9.18
CA ILE A 253 -3.41 11.21 -9.07
C ILE A 253 -3.76 9.72 -9.15
N VAL A 254 -4.28 9.15 -8.06
CA VAL A 254 -4.59 7.72 -7.95
C VAL A 254 -6.10 7.55 -7.71
N PRO A 255 -6.89 7.15 -8.73
CA PRO A 255 -8.30 6.88 -8.55
C PRO A 255 -8.51 5.57 -7.78
N GLN A 256 -9.45 5.59 -6.84
CA GLN A 256 -9.79 4.43 -6.02
C GLN A 256 -11.29 4.36 -5.74
N ARG A 257 -11.75 3.22 -5.24
CA ARG A 257 -13.06 3.13 -4.59
C ARG A 257 -12.99 3.81 -3.22
N VAL A 258 -14.15 4.14 -2.67
CA VAL A 258 -14.27 4.54 -1.27
C VAL A 258 -14.64 3.31 -0.46
N ALA A 259 -14.01 3.15 0.71
CA ALA A 259 -14.30 2.04 1.60
C ALA A 259 -15.77 2.09 2.05
N ALA A 260 -16.48 0.97 1.90
CA ALA A 260 -17.86 0.81 2.32
C ALA A 260 -18.07 -0.59 2.91
N THR A 261 -18.91 -0.72 3.92
CA THR A 261 -19.27 -1.99 4.58
C THR A 261 -20.79 -2.16 4.63
N GLY A 262 -21.26 -3.41 4.75
CA GLY A 262 -22.69 -3.71 4.89
C GLY A 262 -23.54 -3.26 3.70
N ALA A 263 -24.75 -2.76 3.97
CA ALA A 263 -25.69 -2.27 2.95
C ALA A 263 -25.13 -1.12 2.09
N ASP A 264 -24.09 -0.43 2.57
CA ASP A 264 -23.42 0.66 1.85
C ASP A 264 -22.46 0.16 0.74
N ALA A 265 -22.11 -1.13 0.70
CA ALA A 265 -21.33 -1.70 -0.41
C ALA A 265 -22.07 -1.61 -1.76
N CYS A 266 -23.40 -1.45 -1.72
CA CYS A 266 -24.27 -1.25 -2.86
C CYS A 266 -24.45 0.24 -3.23
N LEU A 267 -23.83 1.18 -2.51
CA LEU A 267 -23.79 2.58 -2.92
C LEU A 267 -22.91 2.73 -4.16
N ALA A 268 -23.52 2.42 -5.30
CA ALA A 268 -23.06 2.85 -6.59
C ALA A 268 -22.79 4.36 -6.56
N ALA A 269 -21.65 4.73 -7.16
CA ALA A 269 -21.28 6.08 -7.59
C ALA A 269 -20.56 7.02 -6.60
N ARG A 270 -19.76 6.51 -5.64
CA ARG A 270 -18.67 7.34 -5.09
C ARG A 270 -17.31 6.92 -5.65
N LEU A 271 -16.67 7.81 -6.40
CA LEU A 271 -15.28 7.64 -6.84
C LEU A 271 -14.36 8.37 -5.85
N GLY A 272 -13.42 7.62 -5.27
CA GLY A 272 -12.32 8.17 -4.49
C GLY A 272 -11.17 8.60 -5.41
N VAL A 273 -10.47 9.67 -5.05
CA VAL A 273 -9.27 10.11 -5.79
C VAL A 273 -8.24 10.56 -4.76
N GLU A 274 -7.09 9.89 -4.71
CA GLU A 274 -5.91 10.38 -3.99
C GLU A 274 -5.18 11.38 -4.89
N VAL A 275 -4.92 12.57 -4.37
CA VAL A 275 -4.01 13.54 -5.01
C VAL A 275 -2.84 13.72 -4.06
N TRP A 276 -1.70 13.14 -4.42
CA TRP A 276 -0.49 13.23 -3.65
C TRP A 276 0.13 14.62 -3.79
N PRO A 277 0.86 15.12 -2.78
CA PRO A 277 1.38 16.48 -2.77
C PRO A 277 2.10 16.85 -4.07
N LEU A 278 1.91 18.08 -4.54
CA LEU A 278 2.54 18.64 -5.74
C LEU A 278 3.65 19.63 -5.35
N LYS A 279 4.68 19.80 -6.20
CA LYS A 279 5.61 20.92 -6.10
C LYS A 279 4.91 22.24 -6.45
N PRO A 280 5.36 23.39 -5.92
CA PRO A 280 4.86 24.69 -6.35
C PRO A 280 4.99 24.85 -7.88
N GLY A 281 3.92 25.30 -8.53
CA GLY A 281 3.84 25.44 -9.99
C GLY A 281 3.61 24.14 -10.78
N GLN A 282 3.61 22.96 -10.12
CA GLN A 282 3.41 21.69 -10.81
C GLN A 282 1.96 21.51 -11.26
N SER A 283 1.79 20.86 -12.42
CA SER A 283 0.50 20.35 -12.91
C SER A 283 0.59 18.85 -13.13
N SER A 284 -0.49 18.15 -12.83
CA SER A 284 -0.65 16.71 -13.03
C SER A 284 -1.97 16.42 -13.73
N ARG A 285 -2.01 15.35 -14.53
CA ARG A 285 -3.22 14.87 -15.19
C ARG A 285 -3.28 13.36 -15.11
N TYR A 286 -4.48 12.82 -14.94
CA TYR A 286 -4.76 11.40 -15.06
C TYR A 286 -6.13 11.19 -15.69
N ASP A 287 -6.29 10.18 -16.55
CA ASP A 287 -7.53 9.95 -17.31
C ASP A 287 -8.12 8.58 -16.98
N VAL A 288 -9.08 8.58 -16.03
CA VAL A 288 -9.65 7.35 -15.48
C VAL A 288 -10.50 6.66 -16.54
N TYR A 289 -10.23 5.39 -16.77
CA TYR A 289 -11.00 4.55 -17.69
C TYR A 289 -12.12 3.80 -16.98
N ASP A 290 -13.26 3.66 -17.64
CA ASP A 290 -14.37 2.82 -17.22
C ASP A 290 -15.05 2.20 -18.45
N ASP A 291 -15.62 1.01 -18.33
CA ASP A 291 -16.42 0.37 -19.37
C ASP A 291 -17.47 -0.56 -18.73
N THR A 292 -18.11 -1.44 -19.50
CA THR A 292 -19.12 -2.37 -18.98
C THR A 292 -18.55 -3.48 -18.09
N VAL A 293 -17.22 -3.57 -17.94
CA VAL A 293 -16.41 -4.65 -17.33
C VAL A 293 -16.66 -6.08 -17.86
N GLN A 294 -17.70 -6.25 -18.67
CA GLN A 294 -18.14 -7.48 -19.28
C GLN A 294 -18.11 -7.37 -20.80
N GLY A 295 -17.84 -8.50 -21.45
CA GLY A 295 -17.81 -8.62 -22.90
C GLY A 295 -16.64 -7.91 -23.58
N THR A 296 -16.78 -7.76 -24.89
CA THR A 296 -15.73 -7.29 -25.80
C THR A 296 -16.02 -5.90 -26.40
N SER A 297 -17.04 -5.20 -25.89
CA SER A 297 -17.43 -3.85 -26.34
C SER A 297 -16.28 -2.83 -26.24
N TYR A 298 -15.37 -3.01 -25.28
CA TYR A 298 -14.18 -2.20 -25.08
C TYR A 298 -13.24 -2.16 -26.31
N GLN A 299 -13.27 -3.21 -27.14
CA GLN A 299 -12.49 -3.32 -28.38
C GLN A 299 -13.05 -2.41 -29.50
N LYS A 300 -14.30 -1.96 -29.35
CA LYS A 300 -15.00 -1.03 -30.25
C LYS A 300 -15.12 0.36 -29.63
N ASP A 301 -14.23 0.68 -28.69
CA ASP A 301 -14.15 1.94 -27.95
C ASP A 301 -15.44 2.36 -27.20
N VAL A 302 -16.32 1.40 -26.90
CA VAL A 302 -17.48 1.62 -26.03
C VAL A 302 -17.00 1.69 -24.58
N SER A 303 -16.74 2.90 -24.11
CA SER A 303 -16.17 3.15 -22.78
C SER A 303 -16.52 4.54 -22.27
N ALA A 304 -16.06 4.86 -21.07
CA ALA A 304 -16.01 6.20 -20.52
C ALA A 304 -14.58 6.59 -20.08
N ARG A 305 -14.31 7.89 -20.17
CA ARG A 305 -13.07 8.53 -19.72
C ARG A 305 -13.40 9.69 -18.81
N LEU A 306 -12.71 9.79 -17.68
CA LEU A 306 -12.87 10.87 -16.71
C LEU A 306 -11.51 11.55 -16.50
N PRO A 307 -11.26 12.69 -17.16
CA PRO A 307 -10.02 13.43 -16.98
C PRO A 307 -10.01 14.13 -15.62
N ILE A 308 -8.92 13.95 -14.89
CA ILE A 308 -8.66 14.63 -13.61
C ILE A 308 -7.37 15.43 -13.78
N GLN A 309 -7.39 16.68 -13.34
CA GLN A 309 -6.23 17.56 -13.34
C GLN A 309 -6.01 18.13 -11.95
N ALA A 310 -4.76 18.25 -11.54
CA ALA A 310 -4.37 18.92 -10.32
C ALA A 310 -3.29 19.96 -10.64
N PHE A 311 -3.41 21.15 -10.06
CA PHE A 311 -2.46 22.24 -10.23
C PHE A 311 -2.17 22.87 -8.87
N ARG A 312 -0.88 23.05 -8.56
CA ARG A 312 -0.45 23.81 -7.39
C ARG A 312 0.12 25.15 -7.82
N SER A 313 -0.32 26.21 -7.17
CA SER A 313 0.13 27.58 -7.44
C SER A 313 1.65 27.72 -7.26
N ALA A 314 2.24 28.71 -7.93
CA ALA A 314 3.69 28.94 -7.90
C ALA A 314 4.21 29.35 -6.50
N ASP A 315 3.38 30.04 -5.71
CA ASP A 315 3.63 30.36 -4.30
C ASP A 315 3.34 29.17 -3.36
N GLY A 316 2.79 28.07 -3.89
CA GLY A 316 2.51 26.83 -3.17
C GLY A 316 1.30 26.87 -2.23
N SER A 317 0.59 28.00 -2.14
CA SER A 317 -0.53 28.21 -1.21
C SER A 317 -1.79 27.47 -1.63
N ASP A 318 -2.08 27.42 -2.93
CA ASP A 318 -3.34 26.90 -3.45
C ASP A 318 -3.15 25.62 -4.26
N LEU A 319 -4.02 24.64 -4.02
CA LEU A 319 -4.19 23.46 -4.86
C LEU A 319 -5.58 23.50 -5.51
N ARG A 320 -5.59 23.46 -6.84
CA ARG A 320 -6.81 23.36 -7.64
C ARG A 320 -6.88 21.96 -8.25
N ILE A 321 -7.98 21.26 -7.99
CA ILE A 321 -8.27 19.95 -8.58
C ILE A 321 -9.53 20.08 -9.43
N VAL A 322 -9.46 19.63 -10.67
CA VAL A 322 -10.58 19.63 -11.62
C VAL A 322 -10.87 18.20 -12.01
N ILE A 323 -12.03 17.71 -11.60
CA ILE A 323 -12.63 16.49 -12.16
C ILE A 323 -13.45 16.94 -13.36
N GLY A 324 -12.95 16.67 -14.56
CA GLY A 324 -13.58 17.10 -15.80
C GLY A 324 -14.89 16.34 -16.12
N PRO A 325 -15.64 16.79 -17.13
CA PRO A 325 -16.81 16.08 -17.57
C PRO A 325 -16.43 14.71 -18.14
N VAL A 326 -17.16 13.66 -17.74
CA VAL A 326 -17.02 12.32 -18.31
C VAL A 326 -17.25 12.38 -19.80
N GLN A 327 -16.45 11.65 -20.56
CA GLN A 327 -16.58 11.40 -21.99
C GLN A 327 -17.06 9.96 -22.18
N GLY A 328 -17.91 9.68 -23.17
CA GLY A 328 -18.43 8.32 -23.38
C GLY A 328 -19.62 7.93 -22.47
N ALA A 329 -19.95 6.64 -22.40
CA ALA A 329 -21.17 6.15 -21.72
C ALA A 329 -20.95 5.94 -20.22
N SER A 330 -21.73 6.63 -19.37
CA SER A 330 -21.62 6.56 -17.91
C SER A 330 -22.96 6.84 -17.24
N ALA A 331 -23.08 6.45 -15.96
CA ALA A 331 -24.14 6.91 -15.06
C ALA A 331 -24.29 8.45 -15.09
N PRO A 332 -25.51 8.99 -14.95
CA PRO A 332 -25.78 10.43 -15.14
C PRO A 332 -25.20 11.33 -14.05
N ALA A 333 -25.03 10.80 -12.83
CA ALA A 333 -24.50 11.53 -11.69
C ALA A 333 -23.55 10.67 -10.86
N ARG A 334 -22.61 11.32 -10.16
CA ARG A 334 -21.59 10.67 -9.32
C ARG A 334 -21.18 11.58 -8.17
N ALA A 335 -20.97 11.00 -7.00
CA ALA A 335 -20.35 11.63 -5.83
C ALA A 335 -18.84 11.36 -5.82
N TYR A 336 -18.08 12.21 -5.14
CA TYR A 336 -16.62 12.09 -5.10
C TYR A 336 -16.09 12.19 -3.68
N GLU A 337 -14.98 11.51 -3.41
CA GLU A 337 -14.17 11.72 -2.20
C GLU A 337 -12.73 11.96 -2.59
N LEU A 338 -12.25 13.17 -2.34
CA LEU A 338 -10.85 13.52 -2.56
C LEU A 338 -10.09 13.23 -1.28
N ARG A 339 -8.93 12.59 -1.41
CA ARG A 339 -7.99 12.37 -0.32
C ARG A 339 -6.68 13.04 -0.69
N LEU A 340 -6.13 13.84 0.20
CA LEU A 340 -4.85 14.54 0.02
C LEU A 340 -3.89 14.00 1.10
N PRO A 341 -3.20 12.87 0.83
CA PRO A 341 -2.31 12.24 1.81
C PRO A 341 -1.02 13.03 2.01
N ALA A 342 -0.34 12.83 3.14
CA ALA A 342 0.94 13.47 3.44
C ALA A 342 0.93 15.00 3.28
N ASP A 343 -0.23 15.63 3.56
CA ASP A 343 -0.45 17.05 3.40
C ASP A 343 -1.03 17.68 4.67
N LEU A 344 -0.84 18.98 4.79
CA LEU A 344 -1.35 19.75 5.92
C LEU A 344 -2.85 19.97 5.79
N PRO A 345 -3.56 20.18 6.92
CA PRO A 345 -4.96 20.52 6.86
C PRO A 345 -5.15 21.87 6.14
N PRO A 346 -6.20 22.00 5.32
CA PRO A 346 -6.44 23.22 4.58
C PRO A 346 -6.91 24.35 5.51
N GLN A 347 -6.61 25.58 5.12
CA GLN A 347 -7.22 26.76 5.74
C GLN A 347 -8.68 26.90 5.28
N SER A 348 -8.94 26.60 4.01
CA SER A 348 -10.30 26.55 3.47
C SER A 348 -10.39 25.62 2.27
N VAL A 349 -11.60 25.10 2.04
CA VAL A 349 -11.94 24.29 0.88
C VAL A 349 -13.14 24.92 0.20
N ARG A 350 -13.12 25.01 -1.13
CA ARG A 350 -14.28 25.37 -1.95
C ARG A 350 -14.56 24.28 -2.97
N VAL A 351 -15.84 24.06 -3.26
CA VAL A 351 -16.30 23.19 -4.33
C VAL A 351 -17.21 23.99 -5.25
N ASN A 352 -16.83 24.08 -6.52
CA ASN A 352 -17.50 24.90 -7.54
C ASN A 352 -17.70 26.35 -7.06
N GLY A 353 -16.68 26.93 -6.41
CA GLY A 353 -16.71 28.29 -5.85
C GLY A 353 -17.40 28.44 -4.50
N HIS A 354 -18.16 27.44 -4.03
CA HIS A 354 -18.86 27.48 -2.75
C HIS A 354 -17.99 26.95 -1.60
N PRO A 355 -17.92 27.64 -0.45
CA PRO A 355 -17.20 27.15 0.73
C PRO A 355 -17.73 25.80 1.20
N LEU A 356 -16.82 24.90 1.55
CA LEU A 356 -17.12 23.61 2.13
C LEU A 356 -16.69 23.61 3.60
N ALA A 357 -17.61 23.30 4.51
CA ALA A 357 -17.37 23.35 5.94
C ALA A 357 -16.55 22.15 6.44
N PHE A 358 -15.82 22.35 7.55
CA PHE A 358 -15.23 21.26 8.31
C PHE A 358 -16.35 20.41 8.95
N THR A 359 -16.18 19.09 8.98
CA THR A 359 -17.08 18.17 9.67
C THR A 359 -16.33 16.96 10.23
N ASP A 360 -16.75 16.48 11.39
CA ASP A 360 -16.30 15.21 11.96
C ASP A 360 -17.08 13.99 11.40
N ARG A 361 -18.14 14.23 10.63
CA ARG A 361 -19.06 13.19 10.12
C ARG A 361 -18.58 12.62 8.78
N VAL A 362 -18.45 11.30 8.70
CA VAL A 362 -17.93 10.58 7.50
C VAL A 362 -18.92 10.56 6.32
N LYS A 363 -20.22 10.75 6.56
CA LYS A 363 -21.28 10.61 5.54
C LYS A 363 -21.91 11.93 5.07
N VAL A 364 -21.35 13.07 5.46
CA VAL A 364 -21.87 14.40 5.12
C VAL A 364 -20.89 15.10 4.18
N SER A 365 -21.40 15.88 3.24
CA SER A 365 -20.56 16.77 2.42
C SER A 365 -19.83 17.75 3.32
N GLY A 366 -18.52 17.79 3.19
CA GLY A 366 -17.66 18.50 4.12
C GLY A 366 -16.21 18.08 3.91
N TRP A 367 -15.29 18.74 4.57
CA TRP A 367 -13.91 18.26 4.68
C TRP A 367 -13.58 17.89 6.12
N ARG A 368 -12.66 16.94 6.27
CA ARG A 368 -12.16 16.44 7.55
C ARG A 368 -10.68 16.13 7.44
N TYR A 369 -10.03 15.89 8.57
CA TYR A 369 -8.60 15.63 8.61
C TYR A 369 -8.32 14.38 9.44
N ASP A 370 -7.55 13.45 8.86
CA ASP A 370 -6.95 12.34 9.58
C ASP A 370 -5.50 12.72 9.91
N GLY A 371 -5.25 13.09 11.16
CA GLY A 371 -3.93 13.51 11.58
C GLY A 371 -2.93 12.37 11.75
N ASN A 372 -3.36 11.11 11.82
CA ASN A 372 -2.44 9.97 11.93
C ASN A 372 -1.79 9.60 10.59
N THR A 373 -2.48 9.89 9.49
CA THR A 373 -1.99 9.71 8.11
C THR A 373 -1.72 11.03 7.39
N LEU A 374 -1.88 12.16 8.08
CA LEU A 374 -1.82 13.51 7.51
C LEU A 374 -2.64 13.63 6.21
N THR A 375 -3.89 13.18 6.27
CA THR A 375 -4.75 13.11 5.10
C THR A 375 -5.95 14.04 5.25
N THR A 376 -6.04 15.03 4.37
CA THR A 376 -7.29 15.79 4.19
C THR A 376 -8.26 14.96 3.37
N ILE A 377 -9.51 14.83 3.83
CA ILE A 377 -10.57 14.07 3.17
C ILE A 377 -11.72 15.02 2.86
N ILE A 378 -12.07 15.16 1.58
CA ILE A 378 -13.09 16.10 1.08
C ILE A 378 -14.20 15.28 0.44
N SER A 379 -15.38 15.26 1.06
CA SER A 379 -16.58 14.60 0.54
C SER A 379 -17.43 15.57 -0.27
N VAL A 380 -17.64 15.22 -1.54
CA VAL A 380 -18.43 16.00 -2.50
C VAL A 380 -19.72 15.25 -2.85
N ALA A 381 -20.85 15.94 -2.73
CA ALA A 381 -22.16 15.39 -3.07
C ALA A 381 -22.25 14.96 -4.54
N ALA A 382 -23.23 14.10 -4.84
CA ALA A 382 -23.49 13.68 -6.20
C ALA A 382 -23.80 14.88 -7.11
N SER A 383 -23.14 14.93 -8.26
CA SER A 383 -23.36 15.94 -9.30
C SER A 383 -23.38 15.29 -10.68
N ALA A 384 -23.95 15.99 -11.66
CA ALA A 384 -24.04 15.48 -13.03
C ALA A 384 -22.63 15.26 -13.61
N VAL A 385 -22.35 14.06 -14.12
CA VAL A 385 -20.99 13.69 -14.58
C VAL A 385 -20.53 14.46 -15.83
N ARG A 386 -21.46 15.12 -16.53
CA ARG A 386 -21.17 15.97 -17.70
C ARG A 386 -20.83 17.41 -17.32
N LYS A 387 -20.84 17.76 -16.04
CA LYS A 387 -20.36 19.05 -15.53
C LYS A 387 -19.05 18.82 -14.78
N PRO A 388 -18.06 19.72 -14.93
CA PRO A 388 -16.84 19.62 -14.15
C PRO A 388 -17.14 19.86 -12.66
N VAL A 389 -16.37 19.20 -11.80
CA VAL A 389 -16.29 19.50 -10.37
C VAL A 389 -14.92 20.13 -10.11
N VAL A 390 -14.93 21.36 -9.63
CA VAL A 390 -13.72 22.12 -9.28
C VAL A 390 -13.59 22.16 -7.77
N ILE A 391 -12.50 21.63 -7.24
CA ILE A 391 -12.13 21.73 -5.83
C ILE A 391 -10.93 22.67 -5.70
N GLU A 392 -11.06 23.66 -4.84
CA GLU A 392 -9.99 24.62 -4.52
C GLU A 392 -9.65 24.49 -3.04
N VAL A 393 -8.38 24.27 -2.76
CA VAL A 393 -7.85 24.02 -1.42
C VAL A 393 -6.78 25.06 -1.15
N SER A 394 -7.05 25.95 -0.20
CA SER A 394 -6.10 26.99 0.19
C SER A 394 -5.38 26.60 1.49
N ARG A 395 -4.07 26.84 1.53
CA ARG A 395 -3.21 26.49 2.66
C ARG A 395 -2.49 27.72 3.18
N SER A 396 -2.26 27.74 4.48
CA SER A 396 -1.37 28.71 5.08
C SER A 396 0.10 28.25 4.92
N PRO A 397 1.05 29.18 4.77
CA PRO A 397 2.46 28.88 4.91
C PRO A 397 2.74 28.23 6.27
N VAL A 398 3.71 27.31 6.31
CA VAL A 398 4.15 26.68 7.56
C VAL A 398 5.62 26.96 7.82
N SER A 399 5.99 26.91 9.10
CA SER A 399 7.39 27.01 9.50
C SER A 399 8.21 25.84 8.97
N GLU A 400 9.52 26.06 8.83
CA GLU A 400 10.47 25.00 8.49
C GLU A 400 10.39 23.83 9.47
N ALA A 401 10.28 24.12 10.78
CA ALA A 401 10.12 23.09 11.81
C ALA A 401 8.89 22.20 11.59
N ALA A 402 7.75 22.78 11.20
CA ALA A 402 6.55 22.02 10.88
C ALA A 402 6.71 21.18 9.61
N SER A 403 7.39 21.71 8.59
CA SER A 403 7.72 20.95 7.37
C SER A 403 8.60 19.73 7.67
N VAL A 404 9.63 19.92 8.50
CA VAL A 404 10.52 18.84 8.97
C VAL A 404 9.78 17.85 9.86
N GLY A 405 8.86 18.33 10.70
CA GLY A 405 8.00 17.48 11.53
C GLY A 405 7.04 16.61 10.72
N ARG A 406 6.57 17.12 9.57
CA ARG A 406 5.68 16.42 8.64
C ARG A 406 6.37 15.26 7.94
N ASP A 407 7.63 15.44 7.54
CA ASP A 407 8.31 14.48 6.69
C ASP A 407 8.55 13.14 7.42
N GLY A 408 8.10 12.03 6.84
CA GLY A 408 8.15 10.72 7.48
C GLY A 408 7.31 10.61 8.77
N PHE A 409 6.38 11.54 9.03
CA PHE A 409 5.58 11.58 10.26
C PHE A 409 4.82 10.28 10.49
N GLN A 410 4.12 9.77 9.47
CA GLN A 410 3.30 8.57 9.57
C GLN A 410 4.14 7.35 9.94
N GLY A 411 5.31 7.18 9.30
CA GLY A 411 6.22 6.07 9.59
C GLY A 411 6.74 6.12 11.04
N ARG A 412 7.09 7.32 11.52
CA ARG A 412 7.49 7.53 12.91
C ARG A 412 6.36 7.28 13.90
N LEU A 413 5.12 7.65 13.54
CA LEU A 413 3.96 7.33 14.36
C LEU A 413 3.72 5.82 14.49
N THR A 414 3.91 5.07 13.39
CA THR A 414 3.89 3.60 13.41
C THR A 414 4.97 3.01 14.31
N LEU A 415 6.19 3.58 14.31
CA LEU A 415 7.28 3.18 15.23
C LEU A 415 6.94 3.46 16.70
N LEU A 416 6.35 4.62 17.01
CA LEU A 416 5.91 4.95 18.37
C LEU A 416 4.83 3.97 18.88
N ARG A 417 3.86 3.63 18.04
CA ARG A 417 2.82 2.64 18.35
C ARG A 417 3.41 1.26 18.61
N ALA A 418 4.30 0.81 17.72
CA ALA A 418 4.97 -0.47 17.91
C ALA A 418 5.83 -0.50 19.19
N ALA A 419 6.45 0.62 19.58
CA ALA A 419 7.19 0.73 20.83
C ALA A 419 6.26 0.68 22.06
N TYR A 420 5.08 1.30 21.97
CA TYR A 420 4.03 1.20 22.98
C TYR A 420 3.55 -0.24 23.15
N ASP A 421 3.22 -0.92 22.04
CA ASP A 421 2.79 -2.32 22.06
C ASP A 421 3.86 -3.27 22.60
N ALA A 422 5.14 -2.97 22.34
CA ALA A 422 6.25 -3.74 22.91
C ALA A 422 6.35 -3.61 24.44
N LEU A 423 5.77 -2.56 25.04
CA LEU A 423 5.70 -2.38 26.49
C LEU A 423 4.42 -2.97 27.13
N ALA A 424 3.43 -3.38 26.33
CA ALA A 424 2.17 -3.96 26.80
C ALA A 424 2.32 -5.11 27.81
N PRO A 425 3.33 -6.02 27.70
CA PRO A 425 3.52 -7.09 28.69
C PRO A 425 3.78 -6.61 30.14
N PHE A 426 4.12 -5.33 30.33
CA PHE A 426 4.49 -4.74 31.61
C PHE A 426 3.36 -3.93 32.28
N GLU A 427 2.22 -3.75 31.61
CA GLU A 427 1.13 -2.87 32.07
C GLU A 427 0.59 -3.20 33.47
N ARG A 428 0.68 -4.46 33.90
CA ARG A 428 0.30 -4.90 35.26
C ARG A 428 1.22 -4.38 36.36
N LEU A 429 2.44 -3.99 35.99
CA LEU A 429 3.44 -3.45 36.92
C LEU A 429 3.60 -1.95 36.74
N HIS A 430 3.67 -1.48 35.50
CA HIS A 430 3.95 -0.09 35.20
C HIS A 430 3.34 0.31 33.86
N ALA A 431 2.66 1.46 33.82
CA ALA A 431 2.11 2.00 32.59
C ALA A 431 3.23 2.43 31.63
N ALA A 432 2.90 2.53 30.34
CA ALA A 432 3.80 3.10 29.35
C ALA A 432 4.16 4.56 29.71
N PRO A 433 5.36 5.05 29.34
CA PRO A 433 5.77 6.41 29.67
C PRO A 433 4.85 7.46 29.03
N ASP A 434 4.45 8.47 29.79
CA ASP A 434 3.56 9.56 29.32
C ASP A 434 4.14 10.27 28.09
N ALA A 435 5.47 10.45 28.02
CA ALA A 435 6.13 11.06 26.87
C ALA A 435 5.91 10.26 25.57
N LEU A 436 5.89 8.92 25.66
CA LEU A 436 5.59 8.04 24.51
C LEU A 436 4.14 8.19 24.08
N VAL A 437 3.20 8.15 25.03
CA VAL A 437 1.77 8.32 24.77
C VAL A 437 1.50 9.70 24.14
N LEU A 438 2.11 10.75 24.68
CA LEU A 438 1.98 12.12 24.17
C LEU A 438 2.50 12.24 22.73
N ALA A 439 3.64 11.63 22.41
CA ALA A 439 4.18 11.60 21.06
C ALA A 439 3.26 10.83 20.11
N MET A 440 2.77 9.65 20.53
CA MET A 440 1.91 8.76 19.76
C MET A 440 0.52 9.35 19.47
N GLN A 441 0.01 10.23 20.33
CA GLN A 441 -1.28 10.91 20.14
C GLN A 441 -1.18 12.21 19.34
N THR A 442 -0.02 12.52 18.75
CA THR A 442 0.17 13.76 17.97
C THR A 442 -0.80 13.85 16.80
N GLY A 443 -1.02 12.75 16.08
CA GLY A 443 -1.99 12.71 14.99
C GLY A 443 -3.43 12.87 15.46
N ASP A 444 -3.81 12.27 16.58
CA ASP A 444 -5.16 12.40 17.14
C ASP A 444 -5.47 13.85 17.51
N ARG A 445 -4.53 14.57 18.15
CA ARG A 445 -4.70 16.00 18.47
C ARG A 445 -4.92 16.85 17.23
N MET A 446 -4.21 16.55 16.14
CA MET A 446 -4.42 17.22 14.85
C MET A 446 -5.75 16.84 14.20
N ALA A 447 -6.24 15.62 14.37
CA ALA A 447 -7.55 15.21 13.87
C ALA A 447 -8.69 15.97 14.58
N TYR A 448 -8.60 16.14 15.91
CA TYR A 448 -9.58 16.89 16.70
C TYR A 448 -9.49 18.40 16.48
N HIS A 449 -8.28 18.93 16.31
CA HIS A 449 -8.03 20.36 16.14
C HIS A 449 -7.09 20.62 14.96
N PRO A 450 -7.56 20.54 13.69
CA PRO A 450 -6.68 20.67 12.52
C PRO A 450 -5.84 21.95 12.47
N ALA A 451 -6.36 23.05 13.03
CA ALA A 451 -5.63 24.32 13.13
C ALA A 451 -4.35 24.23 13.99
N SER A 452 -4.21 23.23 14.88
CA SER A 452 -3.01 23.03 15.69
C SER A 452 -1.88 22.32 14.93
N ALA A 453 -2.16 21.76 13.74
CA ALA A 453 -1.21 20.91 13.01
C ALA A 453 0.19 21.53 12.80
N PRO A 454 0.33 22.81 12.42
CA PRO A 454 1.67 23.41 12.30
C PRO A 454 2.47 23.36 13.60
N THR A 455 1.83 23.66 14.74
CA THR A 455 2.48 23.64 16.06
C THR A 455 2.74 22.21 16.53
N GLU A 456 1.80 21.30 16.31
CA GLU A 456 1.95 19.88 16.67
C GLU A 456 3.11 19.23 15.93
N LEU A 457 3.26 19.51 14.63
CA LEU A 457 4.36 19.00 13.81
C LEU A 457 5.69 19.65 14.17
N ALA A 458 5.72 20.97 14.43
CA ALA A 458 6.94 21.65 14.86
C ALA A 458 7.50 21.06 16.17
N SER A 459 6.64 20.66 17.09
CA SER A 459 7.01 20.05 18.37
C SER A 459 7.24 18.54 18.29
N PHE A 460 6.84 17.86 17.20
CA PHE A 460 6.84 16.40 17.12
C PHE A 460 8.24 15.80 17.32
N ASN A 461 9.27 16.37 16.68
CA ASN A 461 10.65 15.87 16.80
C ASN A 461 11.16 15.89 18.25
N GLY A 462 10.84 16.95 18.99
CA GLY A 462 11.18 17.05 20.41
C GLY A 462 10.49 15.95 21.22
N ARG A 463 9.18 15.76 21.00
CA ARG A 463 8.41 14.71 21.69
C ARG A 463 8.91 13.29 21.39
N VAL A 464 9.35 13.01 20.17
CA VAL A 464 9.95 11.70 19.84
C VAL A 464 11.26 11.48 20.60
N SER A 465 12.07 12.53 20.76
CA SER A 465 13.32 12.47 21.54
C SER A 465 13.06 12.29 23.04
N ASP A 466 12.05 12.99 23.57
CA ASP A 466 11.60 12.84 24.96
C ASP A 466 11.05 11.44 25.21
N ALA A 467 10.24 10.92 24.28
CA ALA A 467 9.72 9.56 24.30
C ALA A 467 10.86 8.54 24.31
N GLN A 468 11.90 8.71 23.49
CA GLN A 468 13.04 7.79 23.45
C GLN A 468 13.74 7.73 24.81
N SER A 469 14.00 8.88 25.40
CA SER A 469 14.64 8.99 26.73
C SER A 469 13.78 8.34 27.82
N ALA A 470 12.47 8.58 27.81
CA ALA A 470 11.54 8.00 28.76
C ALA A 470 11.42 6.47 28.61
N VAL A 471 11.34 5.96 27.38
CA VAL A 471 11.33 4.53 27.08
C VAL A 471 12.62 3.86 27.54
N ALA A 472 13.78 4.50 27.33
CA ALA A 472 15.06 3.98 27.79
C ALA A 472 15.09 3.84 29.32
N ALA A 473 14.67 4.87 30.05
CA ALA A 473 14.60 4.86 31.51
C ALA A 473 13.60 3.82 32.07
N HIS A 474 12.40 3.73 31.48
CA HIS A 474 11.42 2.70 31.83
C HIS A 474 11.98 1.30 31.58
N ALA A 475 12.64 1.09 30.44
CA ALA A 475 13.23 -0.20 30.13
C ALA A 475 14.34 -0.61 31.11
N ASP A 476 15.16 0.33 31.61
CA ASP A 476 16.16 0.01 32.66
C ASP A 476 15.50 -0.39 33.98
N MET A 477 14.43 0.31 34.36
CA MET A 477 13.66 0.01 35.56
C MET A 477 12.97 -1.37 35.44
N LEU A 478 12.30 -1.62 34.32
CA LEU A 478 11.57 -2.85 34.06
C LEU A 478 12.50 -4.05 33.89
N ALA A 479 13.67 -3.88 33.29
CA ALA A 479 14.68 -4.93 33.20
C ALA A 479 15.09 -5.41 34.62
N LYS A 480 15.33 -4.47 35.55
CA LYS A 480 15.61 -4.82 36.95
C LYS A 480 14.43 -5.57 37.60
N ALA A 481 13.19 -5.18 37.30
CA ALA A 481 12.01 -5.88 37.81
C ALA A 481 11.87 -7.31 37.25
N VAL A 482 12.25 -7.52 35.98
CA VAL A 482 12.32 -8.86 35.36
C VAL A 482 13.38 -9.71 36.08
N ASP A 483 14.57 -9.16 36.30
CA ASP A 483 15.67 -9.86 36.97
C ASP A 483 15.35 -10.20 38.43
N GLN A 484 14.60 -9.33 39.11
CA GLN A 484 14.06 -9.55 40.46
C GLN A 484 12.86 -10.49 40.50
N LYS A 485 12.38 -10.97 39.33
CA LYS A 485 11.24 -11.88 39.19
C LYS A 485 9.97 -11.38 39.89
N LEU A 486 9.65 -10.09 39.75
CA LEU A 486 8.46 -9.52 40.38
C LEU A 486 7.18 -10.26 39.94
N LYS A 487 6.35 -10.66 40.90
CA LYS A 487 5.20 -11.57 40.70
C LYS A 487 4.24 -11.11 39.61
N GLN A 488 4.07 -9.80 39.42
CA GLN A 488 3.19 -9.21 38.41
C GLN A 488 3.59 -9.60 36.97
N LEU A 489 4.88 -9.79 36.70
CA LEU A 489 5.43 -10.07 35.38
C LEU A 489 5.42 -11.57 35.02
N PHE A 490 5.36 -12.42 36.04
CA PHE A 490 5.39 -13.89 35.94
C PHE A 490 4.05 -14.52 36.36
N TYR A 491 2.96 -13.74 36.35
CA TYR A 491 1.64 -14.23 36.70
C TYR A 491 1.23 -15.43 35.82
N GLY A 492 0.75 -16.50 36.46
CA GLY A 492 0.31 -17.73 35.78
C GLY A 492 1.42 -18.73 35.48
N ILE A 493 2.68 -18.44 35.83
CA ILE A 493 3.81 -19.36 35.73
C ILE A 493 4.13 -19.93 37.10
N ASP A 494 4.37 -21.24 37.19
CA ASP A 494 4.87 -21.85 38.41
C ASP A 494 6.29 -21.36 38.70
N ARG A 495 6.49 -20.71 39.85
CA ARG A 495 7.78 -20.20 40.29
C ARG A 495 8.85 -21.29 40.47
N HIS A 496 8.42 -22.56 40.60
CA HIS A 496 9.31 -23.72 40.72
C HIS A 496 9.71 -24.29 39.36
N ASP A 497 9.02 -23.91 38.28
CA ASP A 497 9.41 -24.22 36.91
C ASP A 497 10.49 -23.23 36.45
N ALA A 498 11.75 -23.59 36.67
CA ALA A 498 12.89 -22.76 36.32
C ALA A 498 12.98 -22.47 34.81
N GLN A 499 12.53 -23.40 33.97
CA GLN A 499 12.56 -23.25 32.52
C GLN A 499 11.53 -22.23 32.07
N ALA A 500 10.25 -22.39 32.47
CA ALA A 500 9.19 -21.46 32.11
C ALA A 500 9.47 -20.04 32.63
N MET A 501 10.05 -19.92 33.83
CA MET A 501 10.51 -18.63 34.37
C MET A 501 11.62 -18.00 33.52
N ALA A 502 12.60 -18.79 33.06
CA ALA A 502 13.68 -18.29 32.22
C ALA A 502 13.18 -17.86 30.82
N GLU A 503 12.31 -18.66 30.21
CA GLU A 503 11.68 -18.35 28.92
C GLU A 503 10.87 -17.06 28.99
N ARG A 504 10.06 -16.89 30.04
CA ARG A 504 9.31 -15.64 30.25
C ARG A 504 10.22 -14.44 30.44
N ALA A 505 11.29 -14.57 31.21
CA ALA A 505 12.25 -13.49 31.40
C ALA A 505 12.92 -13.08 30.08
N ALA A 506 13.30 -14.06 29.23
CA ALA A 506 13.86 -13.81 27.91
C ALA A 506 12.88 -13.05 27.00
N ILE A 507 11.60 -13.43 26.99
CA ILE A 507 10.54 -12.73 26.23
C ILE A 507 10.40 -11.28 26.70
N LEU A 508 10.39 -11.03 28.01
CA LEU A 508 10.25 -9.69 28.58
C LEU A 508 11.48 -8.82 28.25
N HIS A 509 12.70 -9.35 28.40
CA HIS A 509 13.92 -8.63 27.99
C HIS A 509 13.96 -8.33 26.49
N ALA A 510 13.52 -9.27 25.65
CA ALA A 510 13.40 -9.04 24.21
C ALA A 510 12.40 -7.91 23.91
N ALA A 511 11.26 -7.86 24.60
CA ALA A 511 10.27 -6.80 24.44
C ALA A 511 10.82 -5.41 24.80
N LEU A 512 11.59 -5.29 25.90
CA LEU A 512 12.25 -4.02 26.28
C LEU A 512 13.30 -3.59 25.26
N ASN A 513 14.12 -4.52 24.77
CA ASN A 513 15.11 -4.25 23.73
C ASN A 513 14.46 -3.83 22.41
N ARG A 514 13.32 -4.45 22.06
CA ARG A 514 12.52 -4.09 20.90
C ARG A 514 11.99 -2.66 21.02
N ALA A 515 11.39 -2.30 22.16
CA ALA A 515 10.90 -0.93 22.41
C ALA A 515 12.01 0.12 22.22
N ARG A 516 13.21 -0.13 22.77
CA ARG A 516 14.39 0.74 22.57
C ARG A 516 14.84 0.86 21.12
N SER A 517 14.87 -0.26 20.40
CA SER A 517 15.29 -0.30 19.01
C SER A 517 14.32 0.48 18.11
N LEU A 518 13.01 0.31 18.33
CA LEU A 518 11.97 1.05 17.62
C LEU A 518 12.04 2.56 17.89
N MET A 519 12.32 2.97 19.13
CA MET A 519 12.52 4.39 19.44
C MET A 519 13.79 4.97 18.82
N THR A 520 14.86 4.17 18.73
CA THR A 520 16.09 4.56 18.03
C THR A 520 15.82 4.78 16.56
N GLU A 521 15.06 3.88 15.93
CA GLU A 521 14.64 4.01 14.53
C GLU A 521 13.74 5.22 14.31
N ALA A 522 12.81 5.51 15.23
CA ALA A 522 11.92 6.67 15.13
C ALA A 522 12.68 8.00 15.12
N VAL A 523 13.80 8.08 15.84
CA VAL A 523 14.69 9.24 15.86
C VAL A 523 15.59 9.27 14.62
N SER A 524 16.23 8.14 14.25
CA SER A 524 17.13 8.07 13.10
C SER A 524 16.42 8.36 11.78
N SER A 525 15.23 7.78 11.57
CA SER A 525 14.39 8.03 10.40
C SER A 525 14.11 9.52 10.20
N GLY A 526 13.95 10.28 11.28
CA GLY A 526 13.76 11.73 11.22
C GLY A 526 15.03 12.52 10.86
N SER A 527 16.22 11.95 11.08
CA SER A 527 17.51 12.54 10.73
C SER A 527 17.99 12.17 9.32
N GLU A 528 17.78 10.93 8.86
CA GLU A 528 18.18 10.47 7.52
C GLU A 528 17.44 11.20 6.40
N LEU A 529 16.21 11.64 6.65
CA LEU A 529 15.45 12.50 5.74
C LEU A 529 16.05 13.91 5.60
N ARG A 530 16.93 14.31 6.52
CA ARG A 530 17.62 15.62 6.49
C ARG A 530 18.95 15.55 5.76
N GLY A 531 19.46 14.35 5.47
CA GLY A 531 20.68 14.11 4.69
C GLY A 531 20.38 14.03 3.20
N GLY A 532 20.36 15.20 2.55
CA GLY A 532 20.42 15.36 1.10
C GLY A 532 21.78 15.91 0.70
#